data_AF-A1S923-F1
#
_entry.id   AF-A1S923-F1
#
_cell.length_a   1.000
_cell.length_b   1.000
_cell.length_c   1.000
_cell.angle_alpha   90.00
_cell.angle_beta   90.00
_cell.angle_gamma   90.00
#
_symmetry.space_group_name_H-M   'P 1'
#
loop_
_entity.id
_entity.type
_entity.pdbx_description
1 polymer ?
#
loop_
_entity_poly.entity_id
_entity_poly.type
_entity_poly.pdbx_seq_one_letter_code
_entity_poly.pdbx_strand_id
1 'polypeptide(L)' 'MSDKLLTLDEVAKLLDKSAVTIKRYAREHLLTNVGEGEELMFREEEVMRYLEFSKRLG' A
#
# COMPACT_ATOMS: atom_id res chain seq x y z
N MET A 1 11.36 -13.69 1.96
CA MET A 1 10.35 -12.69 1.57
C MET A 1 9.19 -12.83 2.55
N SER A 2 8.74 -11.75 3.16
CA SER A 2 7.66 -11.77 4.15
C SER A 2 6.31 -11.87 3.42
N ASP A 3 5.51 -12.90 3.70
CA ASP A 3 4.12 -13.03 3.19
C ASP A 3 3.13 -12.16 3.98
N LYS A 4 3.64 -11.18 4.74
CA LYS A 4 2.82 -10.32 5.56
C LYS A 4 1.97 -9.41 4.69
N LEU A 5 0.67 -9.47 4.95
CA LEU A 5 -0.32 -8.58 4.39
C LEU A 5 -0.57 -7.44 5.37
N LEU A 6 -0.77 -6.25 4.82
CA LEU A 6 -1.06 -5.03 5.54
C LEU A 6 -2.45 -4.54 5.17
N THR A 7 -3.18 -4.09 6.17
CA THR A 7 -4.47 -3.42 6.01
C THR A 7 -4.26 -2.01 5.44
N LEU A 8 -5.35 -1.43 4.93
CA LEU A 8 -5.38 -0.04 4.49
C LEU A 8 -4.79 0.95 5.51
N ASP A 9 -5.12 0.79 6.79
CA ASP A 9 -4.70 1.70 7.85
C ASP A 9 -3.21 1.55 8.17
N GLU A 10 -2.67 0.33 8.10
CA GLU A 10 -1.24 0.09 8.26
C GLU A 10 -0.43 0.70 7.11
N VAL A 11 -0.90 0.53 5.87
CA VAL A 11 -0.25 1.14 4.69
C VAL A 11 -0.33 2.66 4.75
N ALA A 12 -1.46 3.22 5.16
CA ALA A 12 -1.64 4.66 5.33
C ALA A 12 -0.61 5.24 6.32
N LYS A 13 -0.38 4.55 7.45
CA LYS A 13 0.65 4.93 8.43
C LYS A 13 2.07 4.79 7.88
N LEU A 14 2.36 3.71 7.17
CA LEU A 14 3.69 3.43 6.61
C LEU A 14 4.12 4.44 5.54
N LEU A 15 3.18 4.83 4.68
CA LEU A 15 3.43 5.78 3.60
C LEU A 15 3.22 7.25 4.00
N ASP A 16 2.80 7.49 5.25
CA ASP A 16 2.42 8.81 5.75
C ASP A 16 1.41 9.51 4.82
N LYS A 17 0.31 8.81 4.54
CA LYS A 17 -0.80 9.25 3.67
C LYS A 17 -2.15 8.92 4.30
N SER A 18 -3.20 9.59 3.83
CA SER A 18 -4.56 9.25 4.24
C SER A 18 -5.03 7.93 3.62
N ALA A 19 -5.94 7.22 4.29
CA ALA A 19 -6.59 6.02 3.78
C ALA A 19 -7.29 6.26 2.43
N VAL A 20 -7.82 7.47 2.20
CA VAL A 20 -8.42 7.87 0.91
C VAL A 20 -7.37 7.87 -0.20
N THR A 21 -6.17 8.37 0.07
CA THR A 21 -5.06 8.34 -0.89
C THR A 21 -4.62 6.91 -1.19
N ILE A 22 -4.51 6.04 -0.18
CA ILE A 22 -4.14 4.63 -0.41
C ILE A 22 -5.23 3.90 -1.21
N LYS A 23 -6.52 4.16 -0.95
CA LYS A 23 -7.63 3.66 -1.79
C LYS A 23 -7.47 4.12 -3.23
N ARG A 24 -7.07 5.37 -3.47
CA ARG A 24 -6.80 5.88 -4.82
C ARG A 24 -5.63 5.15 -5.47
N TYR A 25 -4.53 4.94 -4.74
CA TYR A 25 -3.37 4.19 -5.25
C TYR A 25 -3.73 2.75 -5.65
N ALA A 26 -4.61 2.11 -4.89
CA ALA A 26 -5.14 0.79 -5.26
C ALA A 26 -5.95 0.82 -6.56
N ARG A 27 -6.82 1.83 -6.74
CA ARG A 27 -7.61 2.02 -7.97
C ARG A 27 -6.77 2.40 -9.19
N GLU A 28 -5.69 3.13 -8.97
CA GLU A 28 -4.74 3.58 -10.00
C GLU A 28 -3.64 2.54 -10.29
N HIS A 29 -3.72 1.34 -9.71
CA HIS A 29 -2.74 0.26 -9.85
C HIS A 29 -1.31 0.64 -9.40
N LEU A 30 -1.17 1.62 -8.52
CA LEU A 30 0.11 2.00 -7.90
C LEU A 30 0.49 1.08 -6.73
N LEU A 31 -0.51 0.51 -6.07
CA LEU A 31 -0.37 -0.54 -5.06
C LEU A 31 -1.35 -1.65 -5.38
N THR A 32 -0.89 -2.90 -5.40
CA THR A 32 -1.74 -4.05 -5.70
C THR A 32 -2.58 -4.40 -4.48
N ASN A 33 -3.89 -4.26 -4.61
CA ASN A 33 -4.83 -4.82 -3.64
C ASN A 33 -4.94 -6.34 -3.86
N VAL A 34 -4.61 -7.11 -2.83
CA VAL A 34 -4.74 -8.58 -2.80
C VAL A 34 -5.85 -9.04 -1.85
N GLY A 35 -6.61 -8.11 -1.27
CA GLY A 35 -7.75 -8.43 -0.42
C GLY A 35 -9.00 -8.79 -1.21
N GLU A 36 -9.92 -9.49 -0.56
CA GLU A 36 -11.18 -9.96 -1.14
C GLU A 36 -12.35 -9.05 -0.75
N GLY A 37 -13.24 -8.76 -1.70
CA GLY A 37 -14.45 -7.97 -1.45
C GLY A 37 -14.15 -6.52 -1.07
N GLU A 38 -14.58 -6.10 0.12
CA GLU A 38 -14.41 -4.73 0.63
C GLU A 38 -13.15 -4.55 1.48
N GLU A 39 -12.46 -5.64 1.85
CA GLU A 39 -11.24 -5.59 2.63
C GLU A 39 -10.04 -5.34 1.71
N LEU A 40 -9.39 -4.19 1.87
CA LEU A 40 -8.17 -3.86 1.13
C LEU A 40 -6.95 -4.37 1.89
N MET A 41 -6.21 -5.28 1.26
CA MET A 41 -4.99 -5.86 1.78
C MET A 41 -3.85 -5.66 0.79
N PHE A 42 -2.66 -5.38 1.30
CA PHE A 42 -1.48 -5.05 0.48
C PHE A 42 -0.28 -5.87 0.95
N ARG A 43 0.55 -6.35 0.03
CA ARG A 43 1.78 -7.05 0.41
C ARG A 43 2.78 -6.05 1.00
N GLU A 44 3.30 -6.34 2.20
CA GLU A 44 4.28 -5.48 2.88
C GLU A 44 5.49 -5.18 1.99
N GLU A 45 6.00 -6.18 1.27
CA GLU A 45 7.14 -6.00 0.35
C GLU A 45 6.87 -5.00 -0.78
N GLU A 46 5.65 -4.95 -1.32
CA GLU A 46 5.29 -4.04 -2.40
C GLU A 46 5.15 -2.62 -1.88
N VAL A 47 4.52 -2.46 -0.72
CA VAL A 47 4.40 -1.17 -0.02
C VAL A 47 5.77 -0.60 0.30
N MET A 48 6.71 -1.43 0.77
CA MET A 48 8.08 -1.02 1.05
C MET A 48 8.85 -0.64 -0.22
N ARG A 49 8.70 -1.42 -1.32
CA ARG A 49 9.26 -1.04 -2.63
C ARG A 49 8.73 0.32 -3.08
N TYR A 50 7.43 0.55 -2.98
CA TYR A 50 6.82 1.84 -3.30
C TYR A 50 7.40 2.97 -2.43
N LEU A 51 7.54 2.75 -1.12
CA LEU A 51 8.13 3.72 -0.20
C LEU A 51 9.56 4.09 -0.62
N GLU A 52 10.39 3.11 -0.96
CA GLU A 52 11.75 3.34 -1.46
C GLU A 52 11.77 4.14 -2.76
N PHE A 53 10.91 3.82 -3.72
CA PHE A 53 10.79 4.58 -4.96
C PHE A 53 10.33 6.02 -4.72
N SER A 54 9.34 6.21 -3.85
CA SER A 54 8.82 7.54 -3.51
C SER A 54 9.89 8.43 -2.87
N LYS A 55 10.79 7.85 -2.06
CA LYS A 55 11.92 8.56 -1.46
C LYS A 55 13.01 8.92 -2.48
N ARG A 56 13.21 8.11 -3.53
CA ARG A 56 14.21 8.35 -4.58
C ARG A 56 13.77 9.38 -5.62
N LEU A 57 12.47 9.58 -5.79
CA LEU A 57 11.88 10.60 -6.65
C LEU A 57 11.75 11.96 -5.95
N GLY A 58 12.12 12.04 -4.67
CA GLY A 58 12.20 13.28 -3.89
C GLY A 58 13.45 14.11 -4.18
#